data_AF-A0A9J7D878-F1
#
_entry.id   AF-A0A9J7D878-F1
#
_cell.length_a   1.000
_cell.length_b   1.000
_cell.length_c   1.000
_cell.angle_alpha   90.00
_cell.angle_beta   90.00
_cell.angle_gamma   90.00
#
_symmetry.space_group_name_H-M   'P 1'
#
loop_
_entity.id
_entity.type
_entity.pdbx_description
1 polymer ?
#
loop_
_entity_poly.entity_id
_entity_poly.type
_entity_poly.pdbx_seq_one_letter_code
_entity_poly.pdbx_strand_id
1 'polypeptide(L)'
;MEKMSQICSQLLLVVMFALVLVMGRPQLNRYQHIAVIENDAWEQTLPGELRNPFYKTPRVRNALAKSSWFGPGETPVLDRDAEKISRREIYNVLSHAGLIERRKFF
;
A
#
# COMPACT_ATOMS: atom_id res chain seq x y z
N MET A 1 11.37 49.05 -16.40
CA MET A 1 11.86 48.21 -15.27
C MET A 1 10.71 47.58 -14.48
N GLU A 2 9.58 48.27 -14.30
CA GLU A 2 8.41 47.75 -13.57
C GLU A 2 7.82 46.44 -14.14
N LYS A 3 7.66 46.34 -15.47
CA LYS A 3 7.16 45.11 -16.12
C LYS A 3 8.01 43.87 -15.80
N MET A 4 9.33 44.04 -15.68
CA MET A 4 10.26 42.94 -15.37
C MET A 4 10.17 42.52 -13.90
N SER A 5 9.98 43.49 -12.99
CA SER A 5 9.71 43.22 -11.57
C SER A 5 8.37 42.52 -11.37
N GLN A 6 7.35 42.90 -12.14
CA GLN A 6 6.01 42.30 -12.07
C GLN A 6 6.00 40.85 -12.57
N ILE A 7 6.71 40.55 -13.66
CA ILE A 7 6.89 39.18 -14.16
C ILE A 7 7.63 38.32 -13.12
N CYS A 8 8.68 38.85 -12.49
CA CYS A 8 9.43 38.11 -11.47
C CYS A 8 8.56 37.80 -10.24
N SER A 9 7.72 38.75 -9.79
CA SER A 9 6.78 38.54 -8.68
C SER A 9 5.70 37.49 -9.02
N GLN A 10 5.20 37.48 -10.26
CA GLN A 10 4.22 36.49 -10.71
C GLN A 10 4.82 35.09 -10.77
N LEU A 11 6.05 34.97 -11.28
CA LEU A 11 6.79 33.70 -11.32
C LEU A 11 7.00 33.14 -9.90
N LEU A 12 7.36 34.00 -8.95
CA LEU A 12 7.57 33.61 -7.57
C LEU A 12 6.28 33.09 -6.91
N LEU A 13 5.14 33.73 -7.17
CA LEU A 13 3.83 33.26 -6.69
C LEU A 13 3.44 31.90 -7.29
N VAL A 14 3.68 31.67 -8.59
CA VAL A 14 3.40 30.39 -9.23
C VAL A 14 4.29 29.28 -8.65
N VAL A 15 5.58 29.56 -8.46
CA VAL A 15 6.51 28.60 -7.84
C VAL A 15 6.10 28.27 -6.41
N MET A 16 5.72 29.28 -5.62
CA MET A 16 5.25 29.07 -4.26
C MET A 16 3.95 28.26 -4.21
N PHE A 17 3.01 28.53 -5.12
CA PHE A 17 1.78 27.76 -5.23
C PHE A 17 2.06 26.30 -5.62
N ALA A 18 2.97 26.07 -6.58
CA ALA A 18 3.39 24.72 -6.96
C ALA A 18 4.05 23.96 -5.78
N LEU A 19 4.89 24.64 -4.98
CA LEU A 19 5.49 24.06 -3.78
C LEU A 19 4.45 23.65 -2.74
N VAL A 20 3.45 24.50 -2.49
CA VAL A 20 2.34 24.19 -1.57
C VAL A 20 1.56 22.98 -2.07
N LEU A 21 1.28 22.88 -3.38
CA LEU A 21 0.60 21.73 -3.96
C LEU A 21 1.42 20.44 -3.84
N VAL A 22 2.76 20.51 -3.97
CA VAL A 22 3.65 19.33 -3.84
C VAL A 22 3.75 18.89 -2.37
N MET A 23 3.90 19.82 -1.42
CA MET A 23 3.99 19.50 0.00
C MET A 23 2.64 19.09 0.61
N GLY A 24 1.53 19.61 0.08
CA GLY A 24 0.17 19.26 0.48
C GLY A 24 -0.32 17.94 -0.08
N ARG A 25 0.43 17.26 -0.97
CA ARG A 25 0.08 15.91 -1.39
C ARG A 25 0.14 15.01 -0.17
N PRO A 26 -0.97 14.39 0.25
CA PRO A 26 -0.88 13.41 1.30
C PRO A 26 0.06 12.32 0.81
N GLN A 27 1.07 12.00 1.60
CA GLN A 27 1.96 10.86 1.34
C GLN A 27 1.23 9.56 1.69
N LEU A 28 -0.02 9.47 1.23
CA LEU A 28 -1.07 8.51 1.59
C LEU A 28 -0.59 7.07 1.38
N ASN A 29 0.46 6.90 0.58
CA ASN A 29 0.95 5.63 0.10
C ASN A 29 2.43 5.33 0.42
N ARG A 30 3.12 6.15 1.23
CA ARG A 30 4.56 5.94 1.47
C ARG A 30 4.86 4.67 2.29
N TYR A 31 3.88 4.22 3.07
CA TYR A 31 4.01 3.11 4.01
C TYR A 31 3.12 1.91 3.68
N GLN A 32 2.28 2.04 2.65
CA GLN A 32 1.44 0.93 2.18
C GLN A 32 2.16 0.18 1.08
N HIS A 33 2.31 -1.13 1.25
CA HIS A 33 2.87 -2.00 0.23
C HIS A 33 1.92 -2.11 -0.97
N ILE A 34 2.45 -2.17 -2.20
CA ILE A 34 1.66 -2.15 -3.45
C ILE A 34 0.58 -3.24 -3.45
N ALA A 35 0.93 -4.47 -3.08
CA ALA A 35 -0.02 -5.57 -2.98
C ALA A 35 -1.22 -5.31 -2.06
N VAL A 36 -1.08 -4.47 -1.02
CA VAL A 36 -2.21 -4.11 -0.13
C VAL A 36 -3.18 -3.18 -0.84
N ILE A 37 -2.66 -2.23 -1.63
CA ILE A 37 -3.45 -1.28 -2.41
C ILE A 37 -4.20 -2.01 -3.52
N GLU A 38 -3.51 -2.88 -4.24
CA GLU A 38 -4.11 -3.66 -5.32
C GLU A 38 -5.21 -4.59 -4.79
N ASN A 39 -4.96 -5.23 -3.64
CA ASN A 39 -5.97 -6.05 -2.98
C ASN A 39 -7.18 -5.23 -2.55
N ASP A 40 -7.00 -4.02 -2.00
CA ASP A 40 -8.13 -3.14 -1.65
C ASP A 40 -8.92 -2.69 -2.90
N ALA A 41 -8.23 -2.41 -4.01
CA ALA A 41 -8.89 -2.08 -5.27
C ALA A 41 -9.69 -3.28 -5.80
N TRP A 42 -9.15 -4.49 -5.74
CA TRP A 42 -9.84 -5.71 -6.14
C TRP A 42 -11.04 -6.00 -5.24
N GLU A 43 -10.89 -5.79 -3.93
CA GLU A 43 -11.95 -5.93 -2.93
C GLU A 43 -13.17 -5.06 -3.26
N GLN A 44 -12.94 -3.86 -3.80
CA GLN A 44 -14.03 -2.97 -4.22
C GLN A 44 -14.84 -3.51 -5.40
N THR A 45 -14.27 -4.42 -6.20
CA THR A 45 -14.96 -5.06 -7.34
C THR A 45 -15.85 -6.23 -6.92
N LEU A 46 -15.71 -6.74 -5.70
CA LEU A 46 -16.45 -7.90 -5.23
C LEU A 46 -17.92 -7.57 -4.92
N PRO A 47 -18.86 -8.51 -5.14
CA PRO A 47 -20.22 -8.43 -4.60
C PRO A 47 -20.24 -8.23 -3.08
N GLY A 48 -21.28 -7.57 -2.57
CA GLY A 48 -21.35 -7.11 -1.18
C GLY A 48 -21.17 -8.21 -0.14
N GLU A 49 -21.61 -9.43 -0.46
CA GLU A 49 -21.55 -10.65 0.35
C GLU A 49 -20.14 -11.22 0.44
N LEU A 50 -19.33 -11.03 -0.61
CA LEU A 50 -17.93 -11.48 -0.67
C LEU A 50 -16.97 -10.40 -0.16
N ARG A 51 -17.44 -9.16 -0.02
CA ARG A 51 -16.65 -8.07 0.54
C ARG A 51 -16.42 -8.26 2.02
N ASN A 52 -15.14 -8.21 2.40
CA ASN A 52 -14.63 -8.19 3.74
C ASN A 52 -15.48 -7.31 4.68
N PRO A 53 -16.14 -7.91 5.69
CA PRO A 53 -16.99 -7.18 6.62
C PRO A 53 -16.19 -6.50 7.75
N PHE A 54 -14.92 -6.89 7.98
CA PHE A 54 -14.12 -6.50 9.15
C PHE A 54 -14.01 -4.98 9.31
N TYR A 55 -13.90 -4.22 8.21
CA TYR A 55 -13.78 -2.76 8.26
C TYR A 55 -15.11 -2.00 8.19
N LYS A 56 -16.25 -2.69 8.02
CA LYS A 56 -17.58 -2.07 7.89
C LYS A 56 -18.12 -1.61 9.25
N THR A 57 -17.79 -2.32 10.34
CA THR A 57 -18.23 -1.97 11.69
C THR A 57 -17.36 -0.85 12.29
N PRO A 58 -17.92 0.34 12.62
CA PRO A 58 -17.14 1.47 13.14
C PRO A 58 -16.35 1.13 14.41
N ARG A 59 -16.92 0.31 15.31
CA ARG A 59 -16.26 -0.13 16.53
C ARG A 59 -14.98 -0.94 16.25
N VAL A 60 -15.05 -1.89 15.31
CA VAL A 60 -13.93 -2.76 14.95
C VAL A 60 -12.83 -1.96 14.27
N ARG A 61 -13.21 -1.08 13.32
CA ARG A 61 -12.28 -0.17 12.65
C ARG A 61 -11.53 0.71 13.66
N ASN A 62 -12.24 1.32 14.61
CA ASN A 62 -11.63 2.18 15.63
C ASN A 62 -10.71 1.42 16.58
N ALA A 63 -11.04 0.17 16.92
CA ALA A 63 -10.18 -0.67 17.75
C ALA A 63 -8.89 -1.03 17.03
N LEU A 64 -8.97 -1.45 15.76
CA LEU A 64 -7.81 -1.80 14.94
C LEU A 64 -6.93 -0.59 14.64
N ALA A 65 -7.51 0.58 14.38
CA ALA A 65 -6.76 1.79 14.09
C ALA A 65 -5.82 2.20 15.26
N LYS A 66 -6.22 1.93 16.52
CA LYS A 66 -5.40 2.23 17.71
C LYS A 66 -4.12 1.39 17.78
N SER A 67 -4.15 0.16 17.25
CA SER A 67 -3.03 -0.77 17.24
C SER A 67 -2.34 -0.90 15.88
N SER A 68 -2.84 -0.21 14.86
CA SER A 68 -2.39 -0.36 13.47
C SER A 68 -1.25 0.60 13.08
N TRP A 69 -0.78 1.42 14.02
CA TRP A 69 0.35 2.31 13.77
C TRP A 69 1.64 1.71 14.34
N PHE A 70 2.73 1.85 13.58
CA PHE A 70 4.04 1.28 13.91
C PHE A 70 4.40 1.46 15.39
N GLY A 71 4.60 0.35 16.09
CA GLY A 71 5.14 0.32 17.44
C GLY A 71 6.63 0.68 17.50
N PRO A 72 7.20 0.89 18.70
CA PRO A 72 8.63 1.13 18.84
C PRO A 72 9.46 -0.01 18.22
N GLY A 73 10.30 0.32 17.24
CA GLY A 73 11.15 -0.65 16.54
C GLY A 73 10.52 -1.31 15.31
N GLU A 74 9.26 -1.01 14.99
CA GLU A 74 8.62 -1.51 13.78
C GLU A 74 8.96 -0.63 12.57
N THR A 75 9.23 -1.27 11.42
CA THR A 75 9.53 -0.60 10.16
C THR A 75 8.52 -0.97 9.08
N PRO A 76 8.16 -0.04 8.17
CA PRO A 76 7.30 -0.36 7.04
C PRO A 76 7.92 -1.44 6.17
N VAL A 77 7.13 -2.45 5.80
CA VAL A 77 7.52 -3.49 4.84
C VAL A 77 7.37 -2.90 3.44
N LEU A 78 8.48 -2.46 2.86
CA LEU A 78 8.53 -1.90 1.50
C LEU A 78 8.73 -2.96 0.42
N ASP A 79 9.38 -4.06 0.78
CA ASP A 79 9.67 -5.19 -0.11
C ASP A 79 9.42 -6.48 0.67
N ARG A 80 8.63 -7.39 0.08
CA ARG A 80 8.23 -8.64 0.72
C ARG A 80 9.07 -9.78 0.15
N ASP A 81 9.94 -10.35 0.98
CA ASP A 81 10.73 -11.52 0.58
C ASP A 81 9.86 -12.73 0.19
N ALA A 82 8.66 -12.84 0.77
CA ALA A 82 7.68 -13.85 0.40
C ALA A 82 7.25 -13.77 -1.08
N GLU A 83 7.25 -12.57 -1.68
CA GLU A 83 6.89 -12.37 -3.10
C GLU A 83 8.00 -12.83 -4.04
N LYS A 84 9.24 -12.97 -3.54
CA LYS A 84 10.40 -13.46 -4.30
C LYS A 84 10.49 -14.99 -4.35
N ILE A 85 9.69 -15.69 -3.53
CA ILE A 85 9.71 -17.15 -3.47
C ILE A 85 9.14 -17.71 -4.78
N SER A 86 9.94 -18.52 -5.47
CA SER A 86 9.51 -19.12 -6.73
C SER A 86 8.35 -20.11 -6.53
N ARG A 87 7.47 -20.25 -7.52
CA ARG A 87 6.39 -21.25 -7.48
C ARG A 87 6.92 -22.66 -7.23
N ARG A 88 8.07 -23.00 -7.82
CA ARG A 88 8.74 -24.30 -7.62
C ARG A 88 9.08 -24.53 -6.15
N GLU A 89 9.61 -23.52 -5.48
CA GLU A 89 10.00 -23.59 -4.08
C GLU A 89 8.78 -23.73 -3.16
N ILE A 90 7.70 -23.01 -3.46
CA ILE A 90 6.40 -23.21 -2.79
C ILE A 90 5.93 -24.66 -2.94
N TYR A 91 5.94 -25.21 -4.16
CA TYR A 91 5.57 -26.62 -4.42
C TYR A 91 6.46 -27.61 -3.64
N ASN A 92 7.77 -27.35 -3.59
CA ASN A 92 8.69 -28.20 -2.85
C ASN A 92 8.35 -28.20 -1.37
N VAL A 93 8.20 -27.03 -0.74
CA VAL A 93 7.86 -26.91 0.68
C VAL A 93 6.54 -27.63 0.99
N LEU A 94 5.49 -27.34 0.23
CA LEU A 94 4.17 -27.94 0.45
C LEU A 94 4.17 -29.47 0.28
N SER A 95 4.88 -29.99 -0.71
CA SER A 95 4.96 -31.44 -0.96
C SER A 95 5.87 -32.18 0.03
N HIS A 96 6.84 -31.51 0.64
CA HIS A 96 7.62 -32.05 1.76
C HIS A 96 6.84 -32.04 3.06
N ALA A 97 6.00 -31.02 3.27
CA ALA A 97 5.09 -30.92 4.41
C ALA A 97 3.88 -31.89 4.32
N GLY A 98 3.69 -32.59 3.20
CA GLY A 98 2.55 -33.49 2.99
C GLY A 98 1.21 -32.77 2.73
N LEU A 99 1.24 -31.47 2.45
CA LEU A 99 0.04 -30.65 2.18
C LEU A 99 -0.46 -30.80 0.73
N ILE A 100 0.41 -31.25 -0.17
CA ILE A 100 0.07 -31.55 -1.56
C ILE A 100 0.77 -32.84 -2.00
N GLU A 101 0.20 -33.53 -2.97
CA GLU A 101 0.78 -34.74 -3.53
C GLU A 101 2.12 -34.45 -4.22
N ARG A 102 3.12 -35.32 -3.98
CA ARG A 102 4.34 -35.32 -4.80
C ARG A 102 3.99 -35.87 -6.17
N ARG A 103 4.37 -35.14 -7.23
CA ARG A 103 4.32 -35.67 -8.60
C ARG A 103 5.15 -36.96 -8.67
N LYS A 104 4.47 -38.10 -8.77
CA LYS A 104 5.06 -39.39 -9.13
C LYS A 104 5.17 -39.38 -10.65
N PHE A 105 6.35 -39.08 -11.17
CA PHE A 105 6.63 -39.37 -12.57
C PHE A 105 6.73 -40.90 -12.68
N PHE A 106 5.79 -41.52 -13.40
CA PHE A 106 5.85 -42.91 -13.83
C PHE A 106 6.36 -42.95 -15.27
#